data_AF-I3C9N8-F1
#
_entry.id   AF-I3C9N8-F1
#
_cell.length_a   1.000
_cell.length_b   1.000
_cell.length_c   1.000
_cell.angle_alpha   90.00
_cell.angle_beta   90.00
_cell.angle_gamma   90.00
#
_symmetry.space_group_name_H-M   'P 1'
#
loop_
_entity.id
_entity.type
_entity.pdbx_description
1 polymer ?
#
loop_
_entity_poly.entity_id
_entity_poly.type
_entity_poly.pdbx_seq_one_letter_code
_entity_poly.pdbx_strand_id
1 'polypeptide(L)'
;MSKRDELIEKYEADLKDKCGITPDKDLLTKVVIGLGPSVYNADASMVSGTDQKELETIKNNFLIKKLGLSASEDLDGAIDSVIEKYGRSNRNKYRAVVYYLLVKHFKKESAY
;
A
#
# COMPACT_ATOMS: atom_id res chain seq x y z
N MET A 1 3.52 23.68 1.20
CA MET A 1 3.64 22.24 1.51
C MET A 1 4.70 21.64 0.63
N SER A 2 5.46 20.66 1.12
CA SER A 2 6.38 19.91 0.27
C SER A 2 5.60 18.95 -0.64
N LYS A 3 6.22 18.46 -1.72
CA LYS A 3 5.58 17.47 -2.60
C LYS A 3 5.20 16.19 -1.86
N ARG A 4 5.94 15.84 -0.81
CA ARG A 4 5.65 14.70 0.06
C ARG A 4 4.37 14.93 0.87
N ASP A 5 4.20 16.13 1.43
CA ASP A 5 3.03 16.46 2.25
C ASP A 5 1.75 16.38 1.41
N GLU A 6 1.79 16.90 0.17
CA GLU A 6 0.67 16.79 -0.79
C GLU A 6 0.29 15.32 -1.09
N LEU A 7 1.29 14.44 -1.21
CA LEU A 7 1.05 13.01 -1.43
C LEU A 7 0.47 12.34 -0.17
N ILE A 8 0.97 12.68 1.01
CA ILE A 8 0.44 12.15 2.28
C ILE A 8 -1.02 12.54 2.44
N GLU A 9 -1.38 13.81 2.24
CA GLU A 9 -2.77 14.28 2.31
C GLU A 9 -3.66 13.54 1.30
N LYS A 10 -3.17 13.34 0.07
CA LYS A 10 -3.89 12.59 -0.96
C LYS A 10 -4.13 11.13 -0.55
N TYR A 11 -3.12 10.48 0.02
CA TYR A 11 -3.25 9.09 0.46
C TYR A 11 -4.13 8.97 1.70
N GLU A 12 -4.10 9.97 2.58
CA GLU A 12 -4.99 10.10 3.75
C GLU A 12 -6.46 10.16 3.30
N ALA A 13 -6.76 10.99 2.30
CA ALA A 13 -8.08 11.10 1.70
C ALA A 13 -8.53 9.77 1.07
N ASP A 14 -7.65 9.10 0.31
CA ASP A 14 -7.97 7.80 -0.29
C ASP A 14 -8.27 6.71 0.76
N LEU A 15 -7.50 6.68 1.86
CA LEU A 15 -7.74 5.75 2.97
C LEU A 15 -9.09 6.01 3.64
N LYS A 16 -9.47 7.28 3.80
CA LYS A 16 -10.75 7.67 4.40
C LYS A 16 -11.94 7.43 3.47
N ASP A 17 -11.90 8.01 2.28
CA ASP A 17 -13.05 8.14 1.40
C ASP A 17 -13.28 6.87 0.57
N LYS A 18 -12.22 6.14 0.21
CA LYS A 18 -12.32 4.93 -0.62
C LYS A 18 -12.19 3.65 0.19
N CYS A 19 -11.37 3.65 1.24
CA CYS A 19 -11.11 2.45 2.04
C CYS A 19 -11.91 2.42 3.37
N GLY A 20 -12.60 3.52 3.71
CA GLY A 20 -13.44 3.61 4.90
C GLY A 20 -12.67 3.52 6.22
N ILE A 21 -11.40 3.95 6.25
CA ILE A 21 -10.56 3.88 7.47
C ILE A 21 -10.04 5.26 7.86
N THR A 22 -9.92 5.50 9.16
CA THR A 22 -9.18 6.66 9.68
C THR A 22 -7.71 6.28 9.79
N PRO A 23 -6.82 6.86 8.98
CA PRO A 23 -5.43 6.44 8.93
C PRO A 23 -4.62 7.00 10.11
N ASP A 24 -3.75 6.15 10.65
CA ASP A 24 -2.59 6.57 11.44
C ASP A 24 -1.59 7.33 10.53
N LYS A 25 -1.48 8.64 10.75
CA LYS A 25 -0.65 9.54 9.94
C LYS A 25 0.84 9.28 10.09
N ASP A 26 1.29 8.82 11.25
CA ASP A 26 2.71 8.52 11.49
C ASP A 26 3.11 7.28 10.70
N LEU A 27 2.29 6.24 10.73
CA LEU A 27 2.49 5.04 9.92
C LEU A 27 2.44 5.38 8.42
N LEU A 28 1.45 6.16 7.97
CA LEU A 28 1.34 6.56 6.57
C LEU A 28 2.59 7.33 6.11
N THR A 29 3.08 8.26 6.95
CA THR A 29 4.29 9.03 6.67
C THR A 29 5.52 8.12 6.54
N LYS A 30 5.68 7.15 7.46
CA LYS A 30 6.76 6.15 7.40
C LYS A 30 6.68 5.28 6.14
N VAL A 31 5.47 4.89 5.73
CA VAL A 31 5.25 4.14 4.47
C VAL A 31 5.67 4.96 3.26
N VAL A 32 5.27 6.22 3.17
CA VAL A 32 5.63 7.13 2.07
C VAL A 32 7.15 7.36 2.03
N ILE A 33 7.79 7.57 3.18
CA ILE A 33 9.25 7.71 3.27
C ILE A 33 9.94 6.42 2.83
N GLY A 34 9.45 5.26 3.28
CA GLY A 34 10.02 3.96 2.95
C GLY A 34 9.85 3.53 1.49
N LEU A 35 9.00 4.21 0.71
CA LEU A 35 8.90 4.06 -0.75
C LEU A 35 9.87 4.98 -1.50
N GLY A 36 10.49 5.95 -0.83
CA GLY A 36 11.54 6.80 -1.39
C GLY A 36 11.09 7.55 -2.65
N PRO A 37 11.93 7.65 -3.70
CA PRO A 37 11.61 8.43 -4.90
C PRO A 37 10.47 7.83 -5.75
N SER A 38 10.13 6.55 -5.55
CA SER A 38 9.09 5.88 -6.34
C SER A 38 7.70 6.49 -6.15
N VAL A 39 7.44 7.17 -5.03
CA VAL A 39 6.16 7.86 -4.79
C VAL A 39 5.92 9.06 -5.71
N TYR A 40 6.97 9.58 -6.34
CA TYR A 40 6.88 10.73 -7.25
C TYR A 40 6.81 10.31 -8.73
N ASN A 41 7.10 9.05 -9.04
CA ASN A 41 6.98 8.51 -10.39
C ASN A 41 5.55 7.99 -10.59
N ALA A 42 4.86 8.47 -11.64
CA ALA A 42 3.46 8.15 -11.87
C ALA A 42 3.20 6.63 -11.95
N ASP A 43 4.02 5.90 -12.72
CA ASP A 43 3.85 4.47 -12.93
C ASP A 43 4.25 3.66 -11.69
N ALA A 44 5.42 3.97 -11.10
CA ALA A 44 5.92 3.23 -9.93
C ALA A 44 5.08 3.46 -8.66
N SER A 45 4.40 4.61 -8.58
CA SER A 45 3.51 4.97 -7.46
C SER A 45 2.18 4.26 -7.51
N MET A 46 1.80 3.60 -8.61
CA MET A 46 0.52 2.91 -8.78
C MET A 46 0.67 1.39 -8.75
N VAL A 47 -0.44 0.72 -8.46
CA VAL A 47 -0.57 -0.75 -8.43
C VAL A 47 -1.72 -1.17 -9.35
N SER A 48 -1.42 -2.05 -10.29
CA SER A 48 -2.45 -2.72 -11.11
C SER A 48 -3.03 -3.90 -10.34
N GLY A 49 -4.29 -3.77 -9.91
CA GLY A 49 -4.99 -4.81 -9.13
C GLY A 49 -5.38 -6.07 -9.91
N THR A 50 -5.09 -6.13 -11.21
CA THR A 50 -5.41 -7.27 -12.10
C THR A 50 -4.19 -7.81 -12.83
N ASP A 51 -3.03 -7.19 -12.69
CA ASP A 51 -1.78 -7.68 -13.28
C ASP A 51 -1.11 -8.64 -12.30
N GLN A 52 -1.14 -9.93 -12.63
CA GLN A 52 -0.58 -10.98 -11.80
C GLN A 52 0.90 -10.75 -11.47
N LYS A 53 1.70 -10.22 -12.41
CA LYS A 53 3.13 -9.97 -12.17
C LYS A 53 3.36 -8.87 -11.15
N GLU A 54 2.52 -7.85 -11.17
CA GLU A 54 2.52 -6.77 -10.19
C GLU A 54 2.16 -7.30 -8.80
N LEU A 55 1.13 -8.13 -8.69
CA LEU A 55 0.72 -8.72 -7.41
C LEU A 55 1.78 -9.67 -6.84
N GLU A 56 2.41 -10.49 -7.69
CA GLU A 56 3.55 -11.34 -7.32
C GLU A 56 4.75 -10.53 -6.84
N THR A 57 5.01 -9.37 -7.47
CA THR A 57 6.07 -8.46 -7.05
C THR A 57 5.80 -7.90 -5.66
N ILE A 58 4.56 -7.51 -5.35
CA ILE A 58 4.16 -7.09 -4.01
C ILE A 58 4.34 -8.24 -3.02
N LYS A 59 3.85 -9.44 -3.34
CA LYS A 59 3.98 -10.61 -2.47
C LYS A 59 5.44 -10.92 -2.13
N ASN A 60 6.29 -11.06 -3.14
CA ASN A 60 7.67 -11.51 -2.95
C ASN A 60 8.56 -10.42 -2.34
N ASN A 61 8.49 -9.20 -2.86
CA ASN A 61 9.41 -8.13 -2.46
C ASN A 61 8.94 -7.37 -1.23
N PHE A 62 7.62 -7.18 -1.08
CA PHE A 62 7.08 -6.43 0.05
C PHE A 62 6.69 -7.35 1.21
N LEU A 63 5.75 -8.27 0.99
CA LEU A 63 5.22 -9.10 2.08
C LEU A 63 6.29 -10.06 2.64
N ILE A 64 6.94 -10.84 1.79
CA ILE A 64 7.94 -11.81 2.23
C ILE A 64 9.24 -11.10 2.60
N LYS A 65 9.88 -10.40 1.66
CA LYS A 65 11.24 -9.86 1.87
C LYS A 65 11.29 -8.68 2.84
N LYS A 66 10.36 -7.72 2.78
CA LYS A 66 10.39 -6.52 3.63
C LYS A 66 9.67 -6.71 4.95
N LEU A 67 8.47 -7.31 4.96
CA LEU A 67 7.69 -7.51 6.19
C LEU A 67 8.02 -8.84 6.91
N GLY A 68 8.81 -9.71 6.29
CA GLY A 68 9.24 -10.97 6.88
C GLY A 68 8.11 -11.97 7.07
N LEU A 69 7.08 -11.92 6.23
CA LEU A 69 5.95 -12.84 6.28
C LEU A 69 6.32 -14.19 5.66
N SER A 70 5.74 -15.26 6.18
CA SER A 70 5.97 -16.60 5.66
C SER A 70 5.12 -16.85 4.42
N ALA A 71 5.64 -17.64 3.47
CA ALA A 71 4.86 -18.09 2.31
C ALA A 71 3.69 -19.04 2.69
N SER A 72 3.66 -19.51 3.94
CA SER A 72 2.54 -20.30 4.49
C SER A 72 1.32 -19.44 4.89
N GLU A 73 1.47 -18.11 4.94
CA GLU A 73 0.36 -17.19 5.19
C GLU A 73 -0.47 -16.97 3.93
N ASP A 74 -1.73 -16.54 4.08
CA ASP A 74 -2.60 -16.22 2.95
C ASP A 74 -2.27 -14.85 2.34
N LEU A 75 -1.10 -14.77 1.71
CA LEU A 75 -0.59 -13.53 1.13
C LEU A 75 -1.40 -13.08 -0.09
N ASP A 76 -1.83 -14.01 -0.93
CA ASP A 76 -2.62 -13.70 -2.13
C ASP A 76 -4.04 -13.24 -1.74
N GLY A 77 -4.68 -13.90 -0.77
CA GLY A 77 -5.98 -13.48 -0.25
C GLY A 77 -5.92 -12.11 0.44
N ALA A 78 -4.84 -11.82 1.17
CA ALA A 78 -4.65 -10.49 1.76
C ALA A 78 -4.47 -9.40 0.70
N ILE A 79 -3.70 -9.65 -0.36
CA ILE A 79 -3.55 -8.71 -1.48
C ILE A 79 -4.90 -8.48 -2.15
N ASP A 80 -5.64 -9.54 -2.49
CA ASP A 80 -6.93 -9.43 -3.15
C ASP A 80 -7.94 -8.66 -2.28
N SER A 81 -7.97 -8.93 -0.98
CA SER A 81 -8.80 -8.21 -0.01
C SER A 81 -8.46 -6.72 0.04
N VAL A 82 -7.18 -6.35 -0.01
CA VAL A 82 -6.75 -4.94 -0.06
C VAL A 82 -7.14 -4.27 -1.39
N ILE A 83 -7.00 -4.98 -2.51
CA ILE A 83 -7.42 -4.48 -3.84
C ILE A 83 -8.94 -4.26 -3.89
N GLU A 84 -9.71 -5.19 -3.32
CA GLU A 84 -11.18 -5.08 -3.18
C GLU A 84 -11.54 -3.90 -2.28
N LYS A 85 -10.92 -3.81 -1.10
CA LYS A 85 -11.16 -2.73 -0.13
C LYS A 85 -10.86 -1.35 -0.72
N TYR A 86 -9.83 -1.23 -1.54
CA TYR A 86 -9.50 0.02 -2.22
C TYR A 86 -10.38 0.31 -3.46
N GLY A 87 -11.22 -0.66 -3.84
CA GLY A 87 -12.17 -0.62 -4.94
C GLY A 87 -11.54 -1.09 -6.25
N ARG A 88 -12.02 -2.21 -6.81
CA ARG A 88 -11.52 -2.73 -8.10
C ARG A 88 -11.67 -1.70 -9.23
N SER A 89 -12.76 -0.95 -9.25
CA SER A 89 -13.04 0.11 -10.23
C SER A 89 -12.13 1.34 -10.11
N ASN A 90 -11.45 1.54 -8.97
CA ASN A 90 -10.49 2.63 -8.81
C ASN A 90 -9.25 2.36 -9.69
N ARG A 91 -9.09 3.09 -10.79
CA ARG A 91 -7.91 2.95 -11.65
C ARG A 91 -6.62 3.44 -10.99
N ASN A 92 -6.73 4.29 -9.97
CA ASN A 92 -5.60 4.93 -9.31
C ASN A 92 -5.42 4.34 -7.91
N LYS A 93 -4.90 3.11 -7.83
CA LYS A 93 -4.53 2.48 -6.57
C LYS A 93 -3.09 2.83 -6.25
N TYR A 94 -2.86 3.70 -5.29
CA TYR A 94 -1.50 4.12 -4.92
C TYR A 94 -0.80 3.05 -4.09
N ARG A 95 0.45 2.75 -4.45
CA ARG A 95 1.30 1.76 -3.76
C ARG A 95 1.45 2.06 -2.28
N ALA A 96 1.55 3.34 -1.89
CA ALA A 96 1.58 3.76 -0.49
C ALA A 96 0.33 3.32 0.28
N VAL A 97 -0.85 3.48 -0.30
CA VAL A 97 -2.13 3.08 0.31
C VAL A 97 -2.25 1.55 0.36
N VAL A 98 -1.88 0.85 -0.71
CA VAL A 98 -1.85 -0.62 -0.73
C VAL A 98 -0.91 -1.17 0.35
N TYR A 99 0.29 -0.62 0.46
CA TYR A 99 1.29 -1.07 1.44
C TYR A 99 0.84 -0.75 2.87
N TYR A 100 0.25 0.43 3.10
CA TYR A 100 -0.35 0.78 4.38
C TYR A 100 -1.41 -0.25 4.81
N LEU A 101 -2.34 -0.58 3.90
CA LEU A 101 -3.42 -1.53 4.17
C LEU A 101 -2.88 -2.94 4.46
N LEU A 102 -1.87 -3.40 3.71
CA LEU A 102 -1.22 -4.69 3.95
C LEU A 102 -0.48 -4.72 5.30
N VAL A 103 0.24 -3.65 5.64
CA VAL A 103 0.91 -3.53 6.95
C VAL A 103 -0.10 -3.61 8.09
N LYS A 104 -1.25 -2.91 7.95
CA LYS A 104 -2.33 -2.99 8.93
C LYS A 104 -2.98 -4.36 8.99
N HIS A 105 -3.20 -5.01 7.85
CA HIS A 105 -3.79 -6.36 7.78
C HIS A 105 -2.95 -7.38 8.57
N PHE A 106 -1.64 -7.36 8.38
CA PHE A 106 -0.70 -8.29 9.03
C PHE A 106 -0.16 -7.80 10.38
N LYS A 107 -0.59 -6.63 10.87
CA LYS A 107 -0.10 -6.01 12.11
C LYS A 107 1.43 -5.85 12.15
N LYS A 108 2.00 -5.39 11.03
CA LYS A 108 3.45 -5.23 10.83
C LYS A 108 3.90 -3.77 10.96
N GLU A 109 3.19 -2.94 11.73
CA GLU A 109 3.51 -1.53 11.93
C GLU A 109 4.93 -1.32 12.47
N SER A 110 5.45 -2.25 13.27
CA SER A 110 6.81 -2.19 13.84
C SER A 110 7.93 -2.36 12.81
N ALA A 111 7.62 -2.77 11.58
CA ALA A 111 8.58 -2.79 10.48
C ALA A 111 8.85 -1.39 9.88
N TYR A 112 8.16 -0.36 10.39
CA TYR A 112 8.18 1.03 9.92
C TYR A 112 8.49 2.03 11.02
#